data_AF-A0A0F9FTN3-F1
#
_entry.id   AF-A0A0F9FTN3-F1
#
_cell.length_a   1.000
_cell.length_b   1.000
_cell.length_c   1.000
_cell.angle_alpha   90.00
_cell.angle_beta   90.00
_cell.angle_gamma   90.00
#
_symmetry.space_group_name_H-M   'P 1'
#
loop_
_entity.id
_entity.type
_entity.pdbx_description
1 polymer ?
#
loop_
_entity_poly.entity_id
_entity_poly.type
_entity_poly.pdbx_seq_one_letter_code
_entity_poly.pdbx_strand_id
1 'polypeptide(L)'
;MYPPKEKAAKLLAVGESMKDVAKAVKKDEQTVKLWLLEEDFCQLLRENVQGAALRIIIGYLVDEHADKDKAMVALALLRMNKPSPPRNGPRKPVEDETDIDGFSEDQLKRLEGDD
;
A
#
# COMPACT_ATOMS: atom_id res chain seq x y z
N MET A 1 -3.11 23.28 -2.38
CA MET A 1 -2.31 22.08 -2.09
C MET A 1 -0.83 22.45 -2.24
N TYR A 2 0.03 22.16 -1.26
CA TYR A 2 1.42 22.63 -1.28
C TYR A 2 2.30 21.75 -2.19
N PRO A 3 2.82 22.27 -3.32
CA PRO A 3 3.62 21.50 -4.28
C PRO A 3 4.84 20.76 -3.68
N PRO A 4 5.60 21.32 -2.72
CA PRO A 4 6.76 20.62 -2.16
C PRO A 4 6.38 19.46 -1.24
N LYS A 5 5.26 19.56 -0.52
CA LYS A 5 4.76 18.48 0.35
C LYS A 5 4.30 17.28 -0.47
N GLU A 6 3.59 17.54 -1.57
CA GLU A 6 3.13 16.48 -2.46
C GLU A 6 4.30 15.76 -3.15
N LYS A 7 5.31 16.52 -3.61
CA LYS A 7 6.53 15.94 -4.19
C LYS A 7 7.31 15.11 -3.15
N ALA A 8 7.44 15.60 -1.92
CA ALA A 8 8.10 14.84 -0.85
C ALA A 8 7.35 13.54 -0.53
N ALA A 9 6.03 13.59 -0.40
CA ALA A 9 5.20 12.41 -0.11
C ALA A 9 5.34 11.34 -1.19
N LYS A 10 5.35 11.73 -2.48
CA LYS A 10 5.56 10.81 -3.61
C LYS A 10 6.92 10.13 -3.56
N LEU A 11 8.00 10.90 -3.31
CA LEU A 11 9.35 10.34 -3.27
C LEU A 11 9.54 9.41 -2.06
N LEU A 12 9.05 9.80 -0.88
CA LEU A 12 9.08 8.95 0.31
C LEU A 12 8.28 7.65 0.11
N ALA A 13 7.14 7.71 -0.57
CA ALA A 13 6.35 6.52 -0.87
C ALA A 13 7.05 5.51 -1.78
N VAL A 14 7.99 5.96 -2.62
CA VAL A 14 8.81 5.09 -3.48
C VAL A 14 10.00 4.50 -2.71
N GLY A 15 10.28 4.97 -1.50
CA GLY A 15 11.39 4.51 -0.66
C GLY A 15 12.67 5.34 -0.77
N GLU A 16 12.59 6.55 -1.35
CA GLU A 16 13.73 7.47 -1.41
C GLU A 16 14.20 7.90 -0.02
N SER A 17 15.51 8.12 0.12
CA SER A 17 16.08 8.53 1.40
C SER A 17 15.62 9.94 1.80
N MET A 18 15.46 10.18 3.10
CA MET A 18 15.03 11.49 3.62
C MET A 18 15.96 12.64 3.16
N LYS A 19 17.25 12.34 3.00
CA LYS A 19 18.26 13.30 2.51
C LYS A 19 18.04 13.66 1.05
N ASP A 20 17.72 12.67 0.21
CA ASP A 20 17.51 12.89 -1.22
C ASP A 20 16.16 13.56 -1.49
N VAL A 21 15.14 13.21 -0.72
CA VAL A 21 13.85 13.90 -0.71
C VAL A 21 14.03 15.37 -0.34
N ALA A 22 14.75 15.67 0.75
CA ALA A 22 15.01 17.03 1.21
C ALA A 22 15.72 17.88 0.13
N LYS A 23 16.75 17.31 -0.52
CA LYS A 23 17.40 17.92 -1.70
C LYS A 23 16.41 18.17 -2.84
N ALA A 24 15.58 17.18 -3.18
CA ALA A 24 14.62 17.25 -4.28
C ALA A 24 13.50 18.29 -4.08
N VAL A 25 13.16 18.60 -2.83
CA VAL A 25 12.20 19.66 -2.46
C VAL A 25 12.85 20.97 -2.04
N LYS A 26 14.19 21.07 -2.10
CA LYS A 26 14.98 22.24 -1.71
C LYS A 26 14.66 22.72 -0.28
N LYS A 27 14.59 21.77 0.65
CA LYS A 27 14.35 22.03 2.09
C LYS A 27 15.37 21.26 2.93
N ASP A 28 15.44 21.61 4.20
CA ASP A 28 16.25 20.87 5.16
C ASP A 28 15.57 19.57 5.57
N GLU A 29 16.38 18.57 5.90
CA GLU A 29 15.89 17.26 6.36
C GLU A 29 14.98 17.39 7.59
N GLN A 30 15.28 18.32 8.50
CA GLN A 30 14.43 18.62 9.66
C GLN A 30 13.04 19.13 9.26
N THR A 31 12.93 19.91 8.17
CA THR A 31 11.64 20.42 7.70
C THR A 31 10.78 19.27 7.16
N VAL A 32 11.39 18.33 6.42
CA VAL A 32 10.67 17.14 5.92
C VAL A 32 10.26 16.23 7.08
N LYS A 33 11.10 16.09 8.12
CA LYS A 33 10.73 15.37 9.36
C LYS A 33 9.57 16.03 10.09
N LEU A 34 9.53 17.37 10.13
CA LEU A 34 8.42 18.09 10.74
C LEU A 34 7.09 17.81 10.03
N TRP A 35 7.11 17.66 8.70
CA TRP A 35 5.90 17.32 7.94
C TRP A 35 5.34 15.95 8.30
N LEU A 36 6.16 14.99 8.75
CA LEU A 36 5.67 13.69 9.26
C LEU A 36 4.84 13.80 10.55
N LEU A 37 4.82 14.98 11.19
CA LEU A 37 3.96 15.25 12.35
C LEU A 37 2.62 15.87 11.93
N GLU A 38 2.50 16.33 10.69
CA GLU A 38 1.27 16.91 10.18
C GLU A 38 0.35 15.82 9.64
N GLU A 39 -0.92 15.84 10.07
CA GLU A 39 -1.92 14.83 9.69
C GLU A 39 -2.19 14.82 8.17
N ASP A 40 -2.32 16.00 7.56
CA ASP A 40 -2.54 16.15 6.12
C ASP A 40 -1.40 15.51 5.29
N PHE A 41 -0.16 15.70 5.72
CA PHE A 41 0.99 15.12 5.04
C PHE A 41 1.06 13.61 5.24
N CYS A 42 0.75 13.12 6.44
CA CYS A 42 0.68 11.69 6.72
C CYS A 42 -0.39 10.99 5.89
N GLN A 43 -1.56 11.61 5.73
CA GLN A 43 -2.63 11.10 4.91
C GLN A 43 -2.19 11.01 3.44
N LEU A 44 -1.60 12.08 2.91
CA LEU A 44 -1.06 12.12 1.56
C LEU A 44 0.04 11.06 1.34
N LEU A 45 0.94 10.89 2.31
CA LEU A 45 1.98 9.87 2.26
C LEU A 45 1.39 8.46 2.22
N ARG A 46 0.39 8.17 3.06
CA ARG A 46 -0.29 6.86 3.10
C ARG A 46 -0.93 6.52 1.76
N GLU A 47 -1.64 7.46 1.14
CA GLU A 47 -2.25 7.26 -0.17
C GLU A 47 -1.21 6.93 -1.25
N ASN A 48 -0.09 7.66 -1.26
CA ASN A 48 0.99 7.40 -2.20
C ASN A 48 1.69 6.05 -1.93
N VAL A 49 1.89 5.67 -0.67
CA VAL A 49 2.47 4.37 -0.27
C VAL A 49 1.57 3.22 -0.73
N GLN A 50 0.24 3.36 -0.57
CA GLN A 50 -0.70 2.35 -1.06
C GLN A 50 -0.60 2.19 -2.58
N GLY A 51 -0.57 3.30 -3.33
CA GLY A 51 -0.41 3.26 -4.79
C GLY A 51 0.96 2.71 -5.24
N ALA A 52 2.02 2.92 -4.47
CA ALA A 52 3.33 2.33 -4.74
C ALA A 52 3.32 0.81 -4.46
N ALA A 53 2.74 0.38 -3.34
CA ALA A 53 2.61 -1.03 -2.99
C ALA A 53 1.78 -1.81 -4.02
N LEU A 54 0.67 -1.23 -4.50
CA LEU A 54 -0.14 -1.84 -5.57
C LEU A 54 0.66 -2.02 -6.87
N ARG A 55 1.47 -1.03 -7.26
CA ARG A 55 2.33 -1.15 -8.44
C ARG A 55 3.36 -2.28 -8.33
N ILE A 56 3.96 -2.46 -7.15
CA ILE A 56 4.89 -3.57 -6.90
C ILE A 56 4.16 -4.92 -7.03
N ILE A 57 2.96 -5.04 -6.47
CA ILE A 57 2.16 -6.28 -6.54
C ILE A 57 1.74 -6.57 -7.97
N ILE A 58 1.21 -5.57 -8.70
CA ILE A 58 0.82 -5.75 -10.10
C ILE A 58 2.03 -6.15 -10.94
N GLY A 59 3.17 -5.46 -10.80
CA GLY A 59 4.40 -5.79 -11.51
C GLY A 59 4.89 -7.21 -11.23
N TYR A 60 4.70 -7.72 -10.01
CA TYR A 60 4.97 -9.13 -9.71
C TYR A 60 3.98 -10.08 -10.41
N LEU A 61 2.68 -9.76 -10.43
CA LEU A 61 1.66 -10.59 -11.06
C LEU A 61 1.79 -10.67 -12.59
N VAL A 62 2.30 -9.63 -13.24
CA VAL A 62 2.56 -9.60 -14.69
C VAL A 62 3.98 -10.02 -15.07
N ASP A 63 4.75 -10.59 -14.14
CA ASP A 63 6.15 -11.01 -14.32
C ASP A 63 7.14 -9.89 -14.71
N GLU A 64 6.78 -8.62 -14.49
CA GLU A 64 7.69 -7.46 -14.66
C GLU A 64 8.71 -7.34 -13.50
N HIS A 65 8.38 -7.87 -12.32
CA HIS A 65 9.22 -7.85 -11.13
C HIS A 65 9.30 -9.24 -10.48
N ALA A 66 10.43 -9.94 -10.60
CA ALA A 66 10.60 -11.31 -10.09
C ALA A 66 10.76 -11.43 -8.55
N ASP A 67 10.70 -10.32 -7.82
CA ASP A 67 11.01 -10.28 -6.39
C ASP A 67 9.75 -10.54 -5.53
N LYS A 68 9.50 -11.83 -5.27
CA LYS A 68 8.38 -12.31 -4.46
C LYS A 68 8.36 -11.71 -3.06
N ASP A 69 9.53 -11.52 -2.44
CA ASP A 69 9.61 -11.00 -1.07
C ASP A 69 9.14 -9.55 -1.01
N LYS A 70 9.52 -8.73 -1.99
CA LYS A 70 9.01 -7.35 -2.09
C LYS A 70 7.50 -7.30 -2.33
N ALA A 71 6.96 -8.18 -3.17
CA ALA A 71 5.51 -8.25 -3.40
C ALA A 71 4.74 -8.66 -2.13
N MET A 72 5.27 -9.64 -1.39
CA MET A 72 4.68 -10.08 -0.11
C MET A 72 4.72 -8.99 0.96
N VAL A 73 5.83 -8.25 1.08
CA VAL A 73 5.93 -7.12 2.02
C VAL A 73 4.96 -6.01 1.64
N ALA A 74 4.86 -5.67 0.36
CA ALA A 74 3.90 -4.68 -0.14
C ALA A 74 2.44 -5.10 0.16
N LEU A 75 2.11 -6.38 -0.02
CA LEU A 75 0.78 -6.92 0.30
C LEU A 75 0.47 -6.87 1.80
N ALA A 76 1.44 -7.22 2.65
CA ALA A 76 1.31 -7.14 4.09
C ALA A 76 1.04 -5.70 4.56
N LEU A 77 1.79 -4.72 4.01
CA LEU A 77 1.62 -3.30 4.30
C LEU A 77 0.22 -2.78 3.89
N LEU A 78 -0.31 -3.24 2.75
CA LEU A 78 -1.67 -2.90 2.33
C LEU A 78 -2.75 -3.48 3.25
N ARG A 79 -2.56 -4.71 3.74
CA ARG A 79 -3.51 -5.35 4.66
C ARG A 79 -3.52 -4.69 6.05
N MET A 80 -2.37 -4.21 6.53
CA MET A 80 -2.27 -3.49 7.81
C MET A 80 -2.90 -2.10 7.79
N ASN A 81 -3.00 -1.47 6.61
CA ASN A 81 -3.64 -0.16 6.44
C ASN A 81 -5.17 -0.22 6.29
N LYS A 82 -5.77 -1.41 6.28
CA LYS A 82 -7.24 -1.49 6.33
C LYS A 82 -7.68 -1.10 7.74
N PRO A 83 -8.61 -0.14 7.90
CA PRO A 83 -9.25 0.05 9.20
C PRO A 83 -9.86 -1.29 9.60
N SER A 84 -9.48 -1.79 10.78
CA SER A 84 -10.13 -2.97 11.37
C SER A 84 -11.64 -2.76 11.26
N PRO A 85 -12.41 -3.71 10.69
CA PRO A 85 -13.85 -3.56 10.62
C PRO A 85 -14.37 -3.34 12.06
N PRO A 86 -15.34 -2.44 12.28
CA PRO A 86 -15.89 -2.21 13.60
C PRO A 86 -16.35 -3.55 14.15
N ARG A 87 -15.79 -3.95 15.30
CA ARG A 87 -16.07 -5.20 15.99
C ARG A 87 -17.46 -5.12 16.63
N ASN A 88 -18.50 -5.07 15.81
CA ASN A 88 -19.89 -5.14 16.22
C ASN A 88 -20.41 -6.55 15.93
N GLY A 89 -20.19 -7.47 16.87
CA GLY A 89 -20.78 -8.80 16.80
C GLY A 89 -20.25 -9.74 17.90
N PRO A 90 -21.11 -10.61 18.46
CA PRO A 90 -20.72 -11.48 19.56
C PRO A 90 -19.62 -12.46 19.11
N ARG A 91 -18.60 -12.63 19.94
CA ARG A 91 -17.50 -13.60 19.77
C ARG A 91 -18.08 -14.99 19.41
N LYS A 92 -17.95 -15.41 18.15
CA LYS A 92 -17.89 -16.84 17.82
C LYS A 92 -16.47 -17.35 18.09
N PRO A 93 -16.32 -18.59 18.60
CA PRO A 93 -15.00 -19.20 18.76
C PRO A 93 -14.37 -19.32 17.37
N VAL A 94 -13.10 -18.94 17.30
CA VAL A 94 -12.30 -18.92 16.08
C VAL A 94 -11.91 -20.36 15.79
N GLU A 95 -12.57 -20.98 14.82
CA GLU A 95 -11.97 -22.10 14.08
C GLU A 95 -10.97 -21.48 13.11
N ASP A 96 -9.70 -21.87 13.26
CA ASP A 96 -8.63 -21.61 12.30
C ASP A 96 -8.99 -22.30 10.97
N GLU A 97 -9.77 -21.62 10.13
CA GLU A 97 -9.89 -21.96 8.71
C GLU A 97 -8.85 -21.15 7.94
N THR A 98 -7.66 -21.71 7.84
CA THR A 98 -6.76 -21.43 6.72
C THR A 98 -7.34 -22.02 5.43
N ASP A 99 -8.50 -21.50 5.00
CA ASP A 99 -9.10 -21.87 3.70
C ASP A 99 -8.69 -20.84 2.66
N ILE A 100 -7.47 -21.07 2.16
CA ILE A 100 -7.05 -20.57 0.86
C ILE A 100 -7.76 -21.44 -0.18
N ASP A 101 -9.03 -21.17 -0.47
CA ASP A 101 -9.67 -21.53 -1.74
C ASP A 101 -11.02 -20.82 -1.84
N GLY A 102 -11.15 -19.88 -2.77
CA GLY A 102 -12.33 -19.02 -2.79
C GLY A 102 -12.52 -18.19 -4.04
N PHE A 103 -12.10 -18.68 -5.21
CA PHE A 103 -12.89 -18.43 -6.41
C PHE A 103 -13.75 -19.66 -6.61
N SER A 104 -15.08 -19.52 -6.53
CA SER A 104 -15.95 -20.61 -6.94
C SER A 104 -15.73 -20.85 -8.45
N GLU A 105 -15.67 -22.11 -8.88
CA GLU A 105 -15.55 -22.51 -10.30
C GLU A 105 -16.52 -21.75 -11.22
N ASP A 106 -17.71 -21.40 -10.69
CA ASP A 106 -18.74 -20.63 -11.39
C ASP A 106 -18.35 -19.16 -11.69
N GLN A 107 -17.44 -18.56 -10.92
CA GLN A 107 -16.91 -17.22 -11.20
C GLN A 107 -15.83 -17.25 -12.28
N LEU A 108 -15.03 -18.32 -12.34
CA LEU A 108 -14.03 -18.53 -13.38
C LEU A 108 -14.70 -18.75 -14.75
N LYS A 109 -15.77 -19.55 -14.81
CA LYS A 109 -16.57 -19.75 -16.04
C LYS A 109 -17.20 -18.47 -16.58
N ARG A 110 -17.54 -17.49 -15.73
CA ARG A 110 -18.04 -16.18 -16.20
C ARG A 110 -16.95 -15.28 -16.79
N LEU A 111 -15.69 -15.51 -16.43
CA LEU A 111 -14.56 -14.73 -16.94
C LEU A 111 -14.02 -15.28 -18.26
N GLU A 112 -14.11 -16.60 -18.48
CA GLU A 112 -13.62 -17.25 -19.71
C GLU A 112 -14.53 -17.10 -20.92
N GLY A 113 -15.76 -16.60 -20.75
CA GLY A 113 -16.62 -16.18 -21.87
C GLY A 113 -16.90 -17.27 -22.89
N ASP A 114 -17.89 -18.12 -22.59
CA ASP A 114 -18.52 -18.96 -23.61
C ASP A 114 -19.90 -18.35 -23.94
N ASP A 115 -19.91 -17.54 -25.00
CA ASP A 115 -20.95 -17.46 -26.03
C ASP A 115 -20.35 -16.86 -27.31
#